data_AF-C7R9C1-F1
#
_entry.id   AF-C7R9C1-F1
#
_cell.length_a   1.000
_cell.length_b   1.000
_cell.length_c   1.000
_cell.angle_alpha   90.00
_cell.angle_beta   90.00
_cell.angle_gamma   90.00
#
_symmetry.space_group_name_H-M   'P 1'
#
loop_
_entity.id
_entity.type
_entity.pdbx_description
1 polymer ?
#
loop_
_entity_poly.entity_id
_entity_poly.type
_entity_poly.pdbx_seq_one_letter_code
_entity_poly.pdbx_strand_id
1 'polypeptide(L)'
;MNSLKILSLLALLTLAILSGCSPKPDIEIQDPWLRLMPEGVKSTAGFVTIKNNTNSPIVLEDVSLDWARHAMLHESKVVDGMAKMQHLDELVIEDKLIFQPGAKHIMIMGVKEPLVDGESYNIRLHFKDREPLEVAFKVRQAN
;
A
#
# COMPACT_ATOMS: atom_id res chain seq x y z
N MET A 1 -73.44 -12.74 14.97
CA MET A 1 -73.11 -13.17 16.34
C MET A 1 -71.70 -13.74 16.31
N ASN A 2 -70.69 -12.88 16.48
CA ASN A 2 -69.83 -12.76 17.70
C ASN A 2 -68.90 -13.99 17.80
N SER A 3 -67.56 -13.92 17.87
CA SER A 3 -66.63 -12.93 18.44
C SER A 3 -65.19 -13.35 18.05
N LEU A 4 -64.35 -12.45 17.54
CA LEU A 4 -63.28 -11.75 18.29
C LEU A 4 -62.26 -12.66 19.01
N LYS A 5 -61.06 -12.84 18.42
CA LYS A 5 -59.78 -12.85 19.15
C LYS A 5 -58.73 -12.09 18.36
N ILE A 6 -58.65 -10.82 18.71
CA ILE A 6 -57.62 -9.84 18.41
C ILE A 6 -56.40 -10.14 19.32
N LEU A 7 -55.20 -9.75 18.87
CA LEU A 7 -53.95 -9.59 19.65
C LEU A 7 -53.30 -10.91 20.16
N SER A 8 -52.07 -11.28 19.80
CA SER A 8 -50.84 -10.63 20.30
C SER A 8 -49.58 -11.29 19.73
N LEU A 9 -48.46 -10.57 19.82
CA LEU A 9 -47.06 -11.04 19.77
C LEU A 9 -46.32 -10.95 18.42
N LEU A 10 -46.29 -9.71 17.94
CA LEU A 10 -45.05 -8.95 17.71
C LEU A 10 -43.84 -9.51 18.51
N ALA A 11 -43.04 -10.39 17.90
CA ALA A 11 -41.64 -10.59 18.29
C ALA A 11 -40.78 -10.09 17.15
N LEU A 12 -40.70 -8.75 17.10
CA LEU A 12 -39.79 -7.99 16.27
C LEU A 12 -38.38 -8.45 16.64
N LEU A 13 -37.79 -9.31 15.84
CA LEU A 13 -36.38 -9.71 15.96
C LEU A 13 -35.54 -8.51 15.52
N THR A 14 -35.41 -7.52 16.40
CA THR A 14 -34.47 -6.41 16.26
C THR A 14 -33.08 -7.00 16.39
N LEU A 15 -32.56 -7.49 15.27
CA LEU A 15 -31.14 -7.78 15.12
C LEU A 15 -30.43 -6.42 15.20
N ALA A 16 -29.98 -6.07 16.41
CA ALA A 16 -29.17 -4.90 16.65
C ALA A 16 -27.92 -5.01 15.78
N ILE A 17 -27.91 -4.25 14.69
CA ILE A 17 -26.73 -4.05 13.86
C ILE A 17 -25.78 -3.21 14.72
N LEU A 18 -24.93 -3.87 15.51
CA LEU A 18 -23.71 -3.24 16.00
C LEU A 18 -22.83 -3.01 14.77
N SER A 19 -23.04 -1.88 14.10
CA SER A 19 -22.04 -1.31 13.20
C SER A 19 -20.86 -0.89 14.06
N GLY A 20 -20.01 -1.87 14.37
CA GLY A 20 -18.77 -1.67 15.09
C GLY A 20 -17.91 -0.71 14.28
N CYS A 21 -17.55 0.42 14.90
CA CYS A 21 -16.48 1.27 14.41
C CYS A 21 -15.18 0.45 14.54
N SER A 22 -14.78 -0.26 13.48
CA SER A 22 -13.46 -0.90 13.45
C SER A 22 -12.42 0.21 13.60
N PRO A 23 -11.49 0.11 14.57
CA PRO A 23 -10.41 1.08 14.68
C PRO A 23 -9.64 1.10 13.36
N LYS A 24 -9.36 2.32 12.85
CA LYS A 24 -8.53 2.48 11.66
C LYS A 24 -7.14 1.90 11.95
N PRO A 25 -6.51 1.20 11.00
CA PRO A 25 -5.14 0.78 11.18
C PRO A 25 -4.23 2.00 11.29
N ASP A 26 -3.22 1.92 12.16
CA ASP A 26 -2.18 2.94 12.35
C ASP A 26 -1.56 3.38 11.02
N ILE A 27 -1.28 2.42 10.15
CA ILE A 27 -0.70 2.62 8.82
C ILE A 27 -1.69 2.06 7.80
N GLU A 28 -2.17 2.94 6.91
CA GLU A 28 -3.07 2.55 5.83
C GLU A 28 -2.32 2.61 4.49
N ILE A 29 -2.39 1.50 3.75
CA ILE A 29 -1.76 1.34 2.43
C ILE A 29 -2.84 1.46 1.37
N GLN A 30 -2.63 2.33 0.38
CA GLN A 30 -3.57 2.56 -0.71
C GLN A 30 -2.90 2.36 -2.07
N ASP A 31 -3.59 1.62 -2.94
CA ASP A 31 -3.22 1.31 -4.33
C ASP A 31 -1.73 0.91 -4.50
N PRO A 32 -1.25 -0.16 -3.83
CA PRO A 32 0.10 -0.67 -4.05
C PRO A 32 0.20 -1.36 -5.41
N TRP A 33 1.12 -0.90 -6.26
CA TRP A 33 1.32 -1.46 -7.60
C TRP A 33 2.75 -1.43 -8.11
N LEU A 34 3.10 -2.41 -8.95
CA LEU A 34 4.37 -2.53 -9.64
C LEU A 34 4.20 -2.19 -11.11
N ARG A 35 5.17 -1.47 -11.67
CA ARG A 35 5.23 -1.24 -13.11
C ARG A 35 5.60 -2.52 -13.85
N LEU A 36 4.79 -2.89 -14.84
CA LEU A 36 5.17 -3.95 -15.78
C LEU A 36 6.34 -3.48 -16.66
N MET A 37 7.29 -4.38 -16.87
CA MET A 37 8.55 -4.11 -17.56
C MET A 37 8.56 -4.72 -18.97
N PRO A 38 9.24 -4.08 -19.94
CA PRO A 38 9.55 -4.73 -21.21
C PRO A 38 10.39 -6.01 -21.00
N GLU A 39 10.34 -6.92 -21.97
CA GLU A 39 11.14 -8.14 -21.95
C GLU A 39 12.65 -7.82 -21.79
N GLY A 40 13.33 -8.63 -20.98
CA GLY A 40 14.77 -8.49 -20.72
C GLY A 40 15.16 -7.42 -19.70
N VAL A 41 14.24 -6.52 -19.30
CA VAL A 41 14.55 -5.51 -18.26
C VAL A 41 14.40 -6.11 -16.86
N LYS A 42 15.47 -5.98 -16.06
CA LYS A 42 15.59 -6.59 -14.72
C LYS A 42 15.43 -5.60 -13.57
N SER A 43 14.96 -4.39 -13.84
CA SER A 43 14.62 -3.38 -12.84
C SER A 43 13.13 -3.05 -12.94
N THR A 44 12.48 -2.59 -11.87
CA THR A 44 11.11 -2.06 -11.91
C THR A 44 10.92 -0.99 -10.82
N ALA A 45 9.76 -0.34 -10.81
CA ALA A 45 9.36 0.62 -9.79
C ALA A 45 8.04 0.19 -9.13
N GLY A 46 8.01 0.28 -7.80
CA GLY A 46 6.83 0.14 -6.96
C GLY A 46 6.27 1.50 -6.53
N PHE A 47 4.96 1.57 -6.44
CA PHE A 47 4.20 2.77 -6.14
C PHE A 47 3.08 2.44 -5.17
N VAL A 48 2.82 3.35 -4.23
CA VAL A 48 1.88 3.16 -3.13
C VAL A 48 1.64 4.50 -2.46
N THR A 49 0.45 4.70 -1.90
CA THR A 49 0.21 5.77 -0.93
C THR A 49 0.16 5.19 0.47
N ILE A 50 0.96 5.74 1.37
CA ILE A 50 1.01 5.36 2.78
C ILE A 50 0.39 6.51 3.58
N LYS A 51 -0.64 6.21 4.38
CA LYS A 51 -1.23 7.16 5.32
C LYS A 51 -0.87 6.79 6.75
N ASN A 52 -0.52 7.80 7.52
CA ASN A 52 -0.27 7.71 8.94
C ASN A 52 -1.53 8.15 9.69
N ASN A 53 -2.23 7.21 10.32
CA ASN A 53 -3.39 7.48 11.15
C ASN A 53 -3.02 7.59 12.65
N THR A 54 -1.73 7.62 12.98
CA THR A 54 -1.25 7.78 14.36
C THR A 54 -1.17 9.26 14.76
N ASN A 55 -0.92 9.53 16.04
CA ASN A 55 -0.82 10.90 16.56
C ASN A 55 0.61 11.48 16.50
N SER A 56 1.55 10.80 15.84
CA SER A 56 2.95 11.17 15.76
C SER A 56 3.55 10.81 14.39
N PRO A 57 4.60 11.48 13.92
CA PRO A 57 5.28 11.09 12.69
C PRO A 57 5.77 9.64 12.76
N ILE A 58 5.70 8.92 11.64
CA ILE A 58 6.35 7.61 11.48
C ILE A 58 7.47 7.73 10.44
N VAL A 59 8.47 6.84 10.51
CA VAL A 59 9.61 6.85 9.59
C VAL A 59 9.66 5.53 8.84
N LEU A 60 9.67 5.59 7.52
CA LEU A 60 9.97 4.45 6.65
C LEU A 60 11.48 4.44 6.41
N GLU A 61 12.18 3.46 6.97
CA GLU A 61 13.64 3.36 6.96
C GLU A 61 14.15 2.47 5.82
N ASP A 62 13.38 1.46 5.40
CA ASP A 62 13.83 0.54 4.35
C ASP A 62 12.68 -0.22 3.68
N VAL A 63 12.99 -0.93 2.60
CA VAL A 63 12.12 -1.83 1.86
C VAL A 63 12.86 -3.10 1.47
N SER A 64 12.21 -4.25 1.65
CA SER A 64 12.82 -5.54 1.30
C SER A 64 11.84 -6.49 0.60
N LEU A 65 12.39 -7.48 -0.09
CA LEU A 65 11.64 -8.44 -0.89
C LEU A 65 12.52 -9.65 -1.22
N ASP A 66 11.90 -10.78 -1.59
CA ASP A 66 12.61 -12.02 -1.90
C ASP A 66 12.72 -12.32 -3.40
N TRP A 67 11.96 -11.62 -4.24
CA TRP A 67 11.82 -11.91 -5.68
C TRP A 67 12.75 -11.09 -6.59
N ALA A 68 13.58 -10.20 -6.04
CA ALA A 68 14.64 -9.47 -6.74
C ALA A 68 15.92 -9.41 -5.88
N ARG A 69 16.96 -8.70 -6.34
CA ARG A 69 18.23 -8.58 -5.61
C ARG A 69 18.16 -7.58 -4.45
N HIS A 70 17.52 -6.43 -4.65
CA HIS A 70 17.29 -5.42 -3.61
C HIS A 70 16.21 -4.43 -4.04
N ALA A 71 15.65 -3.73 -3.05
CA ALA A 71 14.77 -2.59 -3.22
C ALA A 71 15.36 -1.37 -2.50
N MET A 72 15.04 -0.16 -2.97
CA MET A 72 15.54 1.10 -2.42
C MET A 72 14.47 2.18 -2.52
N LEU A 73 14.45 3.11 -1.57
CA LEU A 73 13.61 4.30 -1.63
C LEU A 73 14.28 5.35 -2.52
N HIS A 74 13.64 5.75 -3.61
CA HIS A 74 14.20 6.70 -4.56
C HIS A 74 13.28 7.92 -4.76
N GLU A 75 13.87 9.04 -5.15
CA GLU A 75 13.17 10.22 -5.65
C GLU A 75 13.68 10.61 -7.04
N SER A 76 12.74 10.88 -7.95
CA SER A 76 13.03 11.49 -9.24
C SER A 76 12.97 13.01 -9.12
N LYS A 77 14.03 13.70 -9.55
CA LYS A 77 14.11 15.16 -9.63
C LYS A 77 14.61 15.60 -10.99
N VAL A 78 14.11 16.72 -11.50
CA VAL A 78 14.73 17.39 -12.64
C VAL A 78 15.74 18.39 -12.09
N VAL A 79 17.01 18.21 -12.45
CA VAL A 79 18.10 19.12 -12.11
C VAL A 79 18.77 19.50 -13.42
N ASP A 80 18.79 20.80 -13.74
CA ASP A 80 19.36 21.35 -14.98
C ASP A 80 18.78 20.71 -16.25
N GLY A 81 17.47 20.46 -16.28
CA GLY A 81 16.78 19.84 -17.41
C GLY A 81 17.01 18.33 -17.55
N MET A 82 17.79 17.71 -16.65
CA MET A 82 18.04 16.27 -16.64
C MET A 82 17.30 15.60 -15.47
N ALA A 83 16.61 14.50 -15.76
CA ALA A 83 16.03 13.66 -14.72
C ALA A 83 17.14 12.91 -13.97
N LYS A 84 17.22 13.12 -12.66
CA LYS A 84 18.11 12.41 -11.73
C LYS A 84 17.27 11.56 -10.78
N MET A 85 17.69 10.32 -10.59
CA MET A 85 17.17 9.45 -9.53
C MET A 85 18.13 9.52 -8.35
N GLN A 86 17.60 9.82 -7.16
CA GLN A 86 18.36 9.96 -5.93
C GLN A 86 17.86 8.92 -4.92
N HIS A 87 18.80 8.17 -4.31
CA HIS A 87 18.52 7.30 -3.18
C HIS A 87 18.15 8.12 -1.93
N LEU A 88 17.22 7.60 -1.14
CA LEU A 88 16.76 8.16 0.12
C LEU A 88 16.98 7.12 1.22
N ASP A 89 17.69 7.49 2.28
CA ASP A 89 17.95 6.60 3.41
C ASP A 89 16.69 6.37 4.24
N GLU A 90 15.85 7.40 4.41
CA GLU A 90 14.60 7.30 5.15
C GLU A 90 13.57 8.33 4.67
N LEU A 91 12.31 8.11 5.03
CA LEU A 91 11.19 9.00 4.74
C LEU A 91 10.30 9.18 5.96
N VAL A 92 10.24 10.42 6.48
CA VAL A 92 9.29 10.81 7.52
C VAL A 92 7.89 11.00 6.92
N ILE A 93 6.88 10.44 7.59
CA ILE A 93 5.48 10.47 7.20
C ILE A 93 4.67 11.11 8.32
N GLU A 94 4.33 12.38 8.12
CA GLU A 94 3.45 13.13 9.02
C GLU A 94 2.00 12.66 8.88
N ASP A 95 1.38 12.94 7.73
CA ASP A 95 0.01 12.51 7.39
C ASP A 95 0.03 11.47 6.27
N LYS A 96 0.76 11.75 5.19
CA LYS A 96 0.72 10.94 3.97
C LYS A 96 2.02 11.02 3.18
N LEU A 97 2.44 9.88 2.65
CA LEU A 97 3.55 9.73 1.72
C LEU A 97 3.05 9.06 0.43
N ILE A 98 3.38 9.66 -0.71
CA ILE A 98 2.94 9.18 -2.03
C ILE A 98 4.16 8.77 -2.85
N PHE A 99 4.19 7.51 -3.26
CA PHE A 99 5.08 7.00 -4.30
C PHE A 99 4.31 6.94 -5.61
N GLN A 100 4.77 7.69 -6.62
CA GLN A 100 4.10 7.81 -7.92
C GLN A 100 5.12 8.04 -9.06
N PRO A 101 4.74 7.73 -10.32
CA PRO A 101 5.61 7.95 -11.48
C PRO A 101 6.14 9.39 -11.54
N GLY A 102 7.43 9.53 -11.83
CA GLY A 102 8.09 10.84 -11.94
C GLY A 102 8.39 11.54 -10.61
N ALA A 103 8.07 10.92 -9.46
CA ALA A 103 8.37 11.44 -8.13
C ALA A 103 9.10 10.38 -7.28
N LYS A 104 8.71 10.22 -6.01
CA LYS A 104 9.19 9.15 -5.16
C LYS A 104 8.71 7.79 -5.66
N HIS A 105 9.56 6.78 -5.63
CA HIS A 105 9.23 5.41 -6.01
C HIS A 105 10.10 4.41 -5.25
N ILE A 106 9.61 3.18 -5.13
CA ILE A 106 10.40 2.05 -4.64
C ILE A 106 11.15 1.49 -5.85
N MET A 107 12.45 1.72 -5.94
CA MET A 107 13.28 1.21 -7.02
C MET A 107 13.66 -0.24 -6.72
N ILE A 108 13.41 -1.15 -7.66
CA ILE A 108 13.65 -2.59 -7.47
C ILE A 108 14.62 -3.06 -8.55
N MET A 109 15.68 -3.74 -8.14
CA MET A 109 16.79 -4.12 -9.01
C MET A 109 17.01 -5.63 -8.96
N GLY A 110 17.30 -6.20 -10.14
CA GLY A 110 17.64 -7.61 -10.27
C GLY A 110 16.45 -8.54 -10.06
N VAL A 111 15.31 -8.24 -10.69
CA VAL A 111 14.13 -9.10 -10.68
C VAL A 111 14.51 -10.51 -11.16
N LYS A 112 14.26 -11.54 -10.34
CA LYS A 112 14.71 -12.91 -10.61
C LYS A 112 13.96 -13.50 -11.81
N GLU A 113 12.63 -13.48 -11.74
CA GLU A 113 11.72 -13.97 -12.78
C GLU A 113 10.88 -12.83 -13.38
N PRO A 114 10.45 -12.91 -14.64
CA PRO A 114 9.55 -11.91 -15.23
C PRO A 114 8.30 -11.70 -14.38
N LEU A 115 7.92 -10.45 -14.16
CA LEU A 115 6.66 -10.11 -13.49
C LEU A 115 5.48 -10.33 -14.43
N VAL A 116 4.41 -10.93 -13.93
CA VAL A 116 3.19 -11.20 -14.71
C VAL A 116 2.15 -10.13 -14.46
N ASP A 117 1.57 -9.59 -15.54
CA ASP A 117 0.51 -8.58 -15.43
C ASP A 117 -0.69 -9.09 -14.61
N GLY A 118 -1.17 -8.27 -13.69
CA GLY A 118 -2.28 -8.60 -12.80
C GLY A 118 -1.93 -9.46 -11.58
N GLU A 119 -0.75 -10.08 -11.53
CA GLU A 119 -0.26 -10.80 -10.34
C GLU A 119 0.21 -9.83 -9.25
N SER A 120 0.31 -10.34 -8.02
CA SER A 120 0.77 -9.57 -6.86
C SER A 120 2.07 -10.13 -6.31
N TYR A 121 2.99 -9.23 -5.97
CA TYR A 121 4.27 -9.56 -5.34
C TYR A 121 4.42 -8.79 -4.05
N ASN A 122 4.85 -9.48 -3.00
CA ASN A 122 4.96 -8.87 -1.68
C ASN A 122 6.26 -8.04 -1.56
N ILE A 123 6.13 -6.87 -0.93
CA ILE A 123 7.23 -6.02 -0.50
C ILE A 123 7.01 -5.73 0.98
N ARG A 124 8.07 -5.86 1.79
CA ARG A 124 8.04 -5.50 3.21
C ARG A 124 8.50 -4.06 3.35
N LEU A 125 7.68 -3.25 4.02
CA LEU A 125 7.98 -1.88 4.40
C LEU A 125 8.50 -1.87 5.84
N HIS A 126 9.72 -1.37 6.04
CA HIS A 126 10.36 -1.32 7.35
C HIS A 126 10.17 0.06 7.95
N PHE A 127 9.31 0.14 8.97
CA PHE A 127 9.10 1.36 9.71
C PHE A 127 9.91 1.32 11.01
N LYS A 128 10.45 2.47 11.41
CA LYS A 128 11.18 2.61 12.65
C LYS A 128 10.36 2.13 13.85
N ASP A 129 11.00 1.33 14.71
CA ASP A 129 10.42 0.77 15.94
C ASP A 129 9.13 -0.04 15.74
N ARG A 130 8.93 -0.62 14.55
CA ARG A 130 7.76 -1.45 14.21
C ARG A 130 8.17 -2.72 13.49
N GLU A 131 7.32 -3.74 13.57
CA GLU A 131 7.47 -4.94 12.74
C GLU A 131 7.30 -4.60 11.25
N PRO A 132 8.01 -5.30 10.35
CA PRO A 132 7.88 -5.08 8.92
C PRO A 132 6.44 -5.30 8.45
N LEU A 133 5.91 -4.34 7.69
CA LEU A 133 4.58 -4.44 7.10
C LEU A 133 4.69 -5.07 5.71
N GLU A 134 4.17 -6.28 5.54
CA GLU A 134 4.11 -6.95 4.25
C GLU A 134 2.93 -6.44 3.42
N VAL A 135 3.22 -5.95 2.21
CA VAL A 135 2.24 -5.34 1.31
C VAL A 135 2.29 -6.03 -0.05
N ALA A 136 1.14 -6.47 -0.55
CA ALA A 136 1.00 -7.05 -1.87
C ALA A 136 0.88 -5.95 -2.94
N PHE A 137 1.86 -5.83 -3.83
CA PHE A 137 1.83 -4.88 -4.94
C PHE A 137 1.36 -5.57 -6.21
N LYS A 138 0.26 -5.08 -6.80
CA LYS A 138 -0.28 -5.63 -8.05
C LYS A 138 0.49 -5.11 -9.27
N VAL A 139 0.90 -5.99 -10.17
CA VAL A 139 1.58 -5.62 -11.41
C VAL A 139 0.55 -5.04 -12.39
N ARG A 140 0.88 -3.91 -13.00
CA ARG A 140 0.10 -3.31 -14.09
C ARG A 140 0.96 -2.48 -15.04
N GLN A 141 0.46 -2.24 -16.25
CA GLN A 141 1.05 -1.29 -17.19
C GLN A 141 1.08 0.13 -16.59
N ALA A 142 2.14 0.88 -16.90
CA ALA A 142 2.14 2.31 -16.64
C ALA A 142 1.27 3.00 -17.69
N ASN A 143 0.26 3.75 -17.23
CA ASN A 143 -0.57 4.60 -18.09
C ASN A 143 0.21 5.82 -18.58
#